data_AF-A0A6L7S014-F1
#
_entry.id   AF-A0A6L7S014-F1
#
_cell.length_a   1.000
_cell.length_b   1.000
_cell.length_c   1.000
_cell.angle_alpha   90.00
_cell.angle_beta   90.00
_cell.angle_gamma   90.00
#
_symmetry.space_group_name_H-M   'P 1'
#
loop_
_entity.id
_entity.type
_entity.pdbx_description
1 polymer ?
#
loop_
_entity_poly.entity_id
_entity_poly.type
_entity_poly.pdbx_seq_one_letter_code
_entity_poly.pdbx_strand_id
1 'polypeptide(L)'
;MADAAFDTLATARLLRESGIEERQAAAITTAIKDGVTGGVATKADLSELRGELRSDMAEMRSEMAELRSEIRNDMANLRSDMASLETRLTVRIVIVGLALNSATAAAVIAAVGWMLAG
;
A
#
# COMPACT_ATOMS: atom_id res chain seq x y z
N MET A 1 3.38 18.44 29.71
CA MET A 1 3.02 18.70 31.12
C MET A 1 2.88 17.35 31.79
N ALA A 2 3.95 16.88 32.43
CA ALA A 2 3.90 15.66 33.23
C ALA A 2 2.94 15.91 34.39
N ASP A 3 1.80 15.22 34.36
CA ASP A 3 0.85 15.17 35.47
C ASP A 3 1.63 14.81 36.73
N ALA A 4 1.46 15.61 37.80
CA ALA A 4 2.35 15.65 38.96
C ALA A 4 2.75 14.23 39.40
N ALA A 5 3.97 13.84 39.03
CA ALA A 5 4.49 12.50 39.13
C ALA A 5 4.62 12.10 40.60
N PHE A 6 3.53 11.60 41.17
CA PHE A 6 3.44 10.98 42.49
C PHE A 6 4.19 11.73 43.61
N ASP A 7 3.49 12.60 44.35
CA ASP A 7 4.07 13.31 45.50
C ASP A 7 4.41 12.33 46.64
N THR A 8 5.67 11.92 46.62
CA THR A 8 6.24 10.94 47.56
C THR A 8 6.23 11.50 48.99
N LEU A 9 6.40 12.81 49.16
CA LEU A 9 6.46 13.45 50.47
C LEU A 9 5.06 13.55 51.09
N ALA A 10 4.07 13.98 50.30
CA ALA A 10 2.68 14.04 50.75
C ALA A 10 2.16 12.64 51.09
N THR A 11 2.48 11.64 50.27
CA THR A 11 2.06 10.25 50.51
C THR A 11 2.70 9.67 51.77
N ALA A 12 4.01 9.87 51.98
CA ALA A 12 4.69 9.40 53.19
C ALA A 12 4.14 10.07 54.46
N ARG A 13 3.81 11.37 54.41
CA ARG A 13 3.16 12.09 55.52
C ARG A 13 1.80 11.50 55.85
N LEU A 14 0.99 11.20 54.84
CA LEU A 14 -0.35 10.65 55.00
C LEU A 14 -0.32 9.24 55.61
N LEU A 15 0.66 8.41 55.22
CA LEU A 15 0.90 7.11 55.83
C LEU A 15 1.29 7.24 57.31
N ARG A 16 2.10 8.24 57.67
CA ARG A 16 2.46 8.48 59.07
C ARG A 16 1.30 8.98 59.91
N GLU A 17 0.48 9.89 59.38
CA GLU A 17 -0.73 10.39 60.05
C GLU A 17 -1.77 9.29 60.30
N SER A 18 -1.71 8.20 59.52
CA SER A 18 -2.52 6.99 59.71
C SER A 18 -1.87 5.94 60.62
N GLY A 19 -0.75 6.27 61.27
CA GLY A 19 -0.10 5.45 62.29
C GLY A 19 1.00 4.52 61.78
N ILE A 20 1.42 4.65 60.51
CA ILE A 20 2.57 3.91 59.98
C ILE A 20 3.88 4.58 60.41
N GLU A 21 4.85 3.77 60.85
CA GLU A 21 6.17 4.26 61.26
C GLU A 21 6.91 4.94 60.08
N GLU A 22 7.69 5.99 60.35
CA GLU A 22 8.42 6.79 59.34
C GLU A 22 9.21 5.93 58.34
N ARG A 23 9.95 4.92 58.82
CA ARG A 23 10.74 4.04 57.95
C ARG A 23 9.86 3.20 57.02
N GLN A 24 8.73 2.71 57.53
CA GLN A 24 7.78 1.93 56.74
C GLN A 24 7.05 2.82 55.73
N ALA A 25 6.62 4.02 56.14
CA ALA A 25 5.98 4.99 55.24
C ALA A 25 6.91 5.36 54.07
N ALA A 26 8.19 5.59 54.34
CA ALA A 26 9.20 5.87 53.32
C ALA A 26 9.42 4.67 52.37
N ALA A 27 9.56 3.46 52.94
CA ALA A 27 9.75 2.23 52.14
C ALA A 27 8.56 1.92 51.24
N ILE A 28 7.33 2.02 51.77
CA ILE A 28 6.09 1.79 51.00
C ILE A 28 5.95 2.81 49.88
N THR A 29 6.17 4.10 50.18
CA THR A 29 6.03 5.15 49.16
C THR A 29 7.06 5.01 48.06
N THR A 30 8.29 4.62 48.39
CA THR A 30 9.36 4.36 47.41
C THR A 30 9.01 3.17 46.53
N ALA A 31 8.57 2.05 47.11
CA ALA A 31 8.17 0.87 46.35
C ALA A 31 6.99 1.15 45.40
N ILE A 32 6.01 1.97 45.83
CA ILE A 32 4.88 2.38 44.97
C ILE A 32 5.36 3.29 43.85
N LYS A 33 6.20 4.30 44.15
CA LYS A 33 6.77 5.19 43.15
C LYS A 33 7.53 4.38 42.08
N ASP A 34 8.42 3.50 42.50
CA ASP A 34 9.22 2.67 41.61
C ASP A 34 8.33 1.77 40.74
N GLY A 35 7.28 1.17 41.31
CA GLY A 35 6.30 0.37 40.56
C GLY A 35 5.50 1.18 39.53
N VAL A 36 5.18 2.45 39.82
CA VAL A 36 4.42 3.34 38.93
C VAL A 36 5.29 3.96 37.84
N THR A 37 6.57 4.24 38.13
CA THR A 37 7.48 4.89 37.17
C THR A 37 8.38 3.92 36.41
N GLY A 38 8.60 2.70 36.92
CA GLY A 38 9.66 1.81 36.45
C GLY A 38 9.31 0.86 35.32
N GLY A 39 8.05 0.78 34.87
CA GLY A 39 7.67 -0.21 33.84
C GLY A 39 6.28 -0.09 33.27
N VAL A 40 5.61 1.06 33.45
CA VAL A 40 4.23 1.25 32.99
C VAL A 40 4.25 2.22 31.81
N ALA A 41 3.62 1.82 30.70
CA ALA A 41 3.43 2.70 29.56
C ALA A 41 2.61 3.93 29.99
N THR A 42 3.13 5.11 29.71
CA THR A 42 2.50 6.38 30.03
C THR A 42 1.48 6.78 28.97
N LYS A 43 0.64 7.77 29.30
CA LYS A 43 -0.26 8.38 28.32
C LYS A 43 0.50 9.03 27.16
N ALA A 44 1.74 9.48 27.38
CA ALA A 44 2.58 10.06 26.34
C ALA A 44 2.99 8.97 25.34
N ASP A 45 3.50 7.84 25.83
CA ASP A 45 3.90 6.69 24.99
C ASP A 45 2.72 6.17 24.16
N LEU A 46 1.53 6.08 24.76
CA LEU A 46 0.29 5.71 24.06
C LEU A 46 -0.11 6.74 23.00
N SER A 47 0.09 8.03 23.27
CA SER A 47 -0.21 9.10 22.31
C SER A 47 0.77 9.11 21.14
N GLU A 48 2.04 8.85 21.41
CA GLU A 48 3.10 8.71 20.40
C GLU A 48 2.81 7.51 19.50
N LEU A 49 2.60 6.32 20.08
CA LEU A 49 2.24 5.11 19.33
C LEU A 49 0.96 5.30 18.51
N ARG A 50 -0.04 6.00 19.05
CA ARG A 50 -1.26 6.33 18.29
C ARG A 50 -0.98 7.28 17.13
N GLY A 51 -0.03 8.19 17.29
CA GLY A 51 0.46 9.08 16.25
C GLY A 51 1.15 8.31 15.13
N GLU A 52 2.11 7.45 15.49
CA GLU A 52 2.84 6.56 14.56
C GLU A 52 1.86 5.68 13.78
N LEU A 53 0.99 4.93 14.47
CA LEU A 53 0.00 4.07 13.81
C LEU A 53 -0.92 4.85 12.86
N ARG A 54 -1.27 6.10 13.20
CA ARG A 54 -2.08 6.94 12.32
C ARG A 54 -1.30 7.39 11.09
N SER A 55 -0.01 7.66 11.23
CA SER A 55 0.89 7.98 10.13
C SER A 55 1.03 6.79 9.19
N ASP A 56 1.39 5.62 9.73
CA ASP A 56 1.58 4.38 8.95
C ASP A 56 0.30 4.00 8.19
N MET A 57 -0.86 4.09 8.85
CA MET A 57 -2.15 3.84 8.18
C MET A 57 -2.44 4.84 7.05
N ALA A 58 -1.99 6.10 7.17
CA ALA A 58 -2.18 7.10 6.12
C ALA A 58 -1.24 6.84 4.94
N GLU A 59 0.01 6.49 5.22
CA GLU A 59 1.01 6.11 4.21
C GLU A 59 0.56 4.87 3.43
N MET A 60 0.19 3.78 4.12
CA MET A 60 -0.34 2.58 3.48
C MET A 60 -1.56 2.86 2.59
N ARG A 61 -2.47 3.75 3.01
CA ARG A 61 -3.62 4.14 2.18
C ARG A 61 -3.20 4.89 0.93
N SER A 62 -2.17 5.73 1.03
CA SER A 62 -1.60 6.44 -0.11
C SER A 62 -0.97 5.46 -1.11
N GLU A 63 -0.11 4.56 -0.62
CA GLU A 63 0.53 3.52 -1.45
C GLU A 63 -0.51 2.63 -2.13
N MET A 64 -1.56 2.20 -1.42
CA MET A 64 -2.66 1.44 -2.02
C MET A 64 -3.41 2.20 -3.11
N ALA A 65 -3.58 3.51 -2.96
CA ALA A 65 -4.23 4.35 -3.98
C ALA A 65 -3.34 4.51 -5.21
N GLU A 66 -2.03 4.68 -5.01
CA GLU A 66 -1.03 4.77 -6.07
C GLU A 66 -0.94 3.46 -6.87
N LEU A 67 -0.75 2.32 -6.19
CA LEU A 67 -0.75 1.00 -6.83
C LEU A 67 -2.04 0.72 -7.61
N ARG A 68 -3.20 1.13 -7.08
CA ARG A 68 -4.48 1.01 -7.80
C ARG A 68 -4.50 1.87 -9.07
N SER A 69 -3.88 3.04 -9.04
CA SER A 69 -3.76 3.94 -10.19
C SER A 69 -2.84 3.33 -11.25
N GLU A 70 -1.67 2.84 -10.85
CA GLU A 70 -0.71 2.17 -11.73
C GLU A 70 -1.34 0.97 -12.44
N ILE A 71 -1.99 0.07 -11.70
CA ILE A 71 -2.66 -1.10 -12.27
C ILE A 71 -3.73 -0.71 -13.30
N ARG A 72 -4.50 0.38 -13.05
CA ARG A 72 -5.48 0.86 -14.02
C ARG A 72 -4.83 1.40 -15.28
N ASN A 73 -3.74 2.14 -15.14
CA ASN A 73 -3.00 2.69 -16.27
C ASN A 73 -2.37 1.56 -17.10
N ASP A 74 -1.73 0.58 -16.46
CA ASP A 74 -1.17 -0.58 -17.13
C ASP A 74 -2.24 -1.39 -17.86
N MET A 75 -3.39 -1.61 -17.24
CA MET A 75 -4.51 -2.29 -17.89
C MET A 75 -5.04 -1.49 -19.10
N ALA A 76 -5.08 -0.15 -19.03
CA ALA A 76 -5.48 0.69 -20.15
C ALA A 76 -4.46 0.63 -21.30
N ASN A 77 -3.18 0.68 -20.97
CA ASN A 77 -2.07 0.55 -21.92
C ASN A 77 -2.11 -0.82 -22.62
N LEU A 78 -2.26 -1.91 -21.87
CA LEU A 78 -2.39 -3.25 -22.42
C LEU A 78 -3.61 -3.39 -23.35
N ARG A 79 -4.76 -2.81 -22.99
CA ARG A 79 -5.93 -2.78 -23.89
C ARG A 79 -5.66 -2.03 -25.19
N SER A 80 -4.96 -0.89 -25.11
CA SER A 80 -4.55 -0.12 -26.28
C SER A 80 -3.59 -0.91 -27.18
N ASP A 81 -2.60 -1.57 -26.58
CA ASP A 81 -1.63 -2.39 -27.30
C ASP A 81 -2.30 -3.58 -27.99
N MET A 82 -3.25 -4.24 -27.33
CA MET A 82 -4.06 -5.31 -27.93
C MET A 82 -4.86 -4.80 -29.13
N ALA A 83 -5.57 -3.67 -29.01
CA ALA A 83 -6.34 -3.09 -30.11
C ALA A 83 -5.44 -2.69 -31.30
N SER A 84 -4.25 -2.14 -31.02
CA SER A 84 -3.23 -1.82 -32.03
C SER A 84 -2.75 -3.09 -32.74
N LEU A 85 -2.49 -4.16 -31.99
CA LEU A 85 -2.07 -5.45 -32.55
C LEU A 85 -3.18 -6.07 -33.42
N GLU A 86 -4.43 -6.09 -32.95
CA GLU A 86 -5.60 -6.55 -33.71
C GLU A 86 -5.75 -5.80 -35.04
N THR A 87 -5.61 -4.47 -34.99
CA THR A 87 -5.66 -3.62 -36.19
C THR A 87 -4.53 -3.99 -37.17
N ARG A 88 -3.30 -4.10 -36.68
CA ARG A 88 -2.14 -4.47 -37.49
C ARG A 88 -2.30 -5.85 -38.13
N LEU A 89 -2.81 -6.83 -37.39
CA LEU A 89 -3.06 -8.18 -37.90
C LEU A 89 -4.17 -8.18 -38.94
N THR A 90 -5.28 -7.49 -38.69
CA THR A 90 -6.39 -7.35 -39.64
C THR A 90 -5.90 -6.76 -40.97
N VAL A 91 -5.16 -5.66 -40.92
CA VAL A 91 -4.59 -5.02 -42.11
C VAL A 91 -3.65 -5.97 -42.85
N ARG A 92 -2.75 -6.66 -42.14
CA ARG A 92 -1.83 -7.63 -42.76
C ARG A 92 -2.57 -8.77 -43.44
N ILE A 93 -3.60 -9.32 -42.80
CA ILE A 93 -4.41 -10.41 -43.36
C ILE A 93 -5.12 -9.93 -44.63
N VAL A 94 -5.72 -8.73 -44.61
CA VAL A 94 -6.36 -8.13 -45.80
C VAL A 94 -5.37 -7.95 -46.94
N ILE A 95 -4.19 -7.38 -46.67
CA ILE A 95 -3.14 -7.18 -47.68
C ILE A 95 -2.70 -8.51 -48.31
N VAL A 96 -2.42 -9.52 -47.49
CA VAL A 96 -2.04 -10.86 -47.98
C VAL A 96 -3.17 -11.49 -48.80
N GLY A 97 -4.41 -11.37 -48.33
CA GLY A 97 -5.58 -11.86 -49.05
C GLY A 97 -5.73 -11.21 -50.43
N LEU A 98 -5.61 -9.88 -50.52
CA LEU A 98 -5.67 -9.15 -51.79
C LEU A 98 -4.53 -9.56 -52.74
N ALA A 99 -3.30 -9.69 -52.22
CA ALA A 99 -2.15 -10.12 -53.02
C ALA A 99 -2.36 -11.52 -53.61
N LEU A 100 -2.85 -12.48 -52.83
CA LEU A 100 -3.17 -13.83 -53.30
C LEU A 100 -4.28 -13.84 -54.37
N ASN A 101 -5.34 -13.05 -54.18
CA ASN A 101 -6.41 -12.93 -55.18
C ASN A 101 -5.90 -12.32 -56.50
N SER A 102 -5.04 -11.30 -56.45
CA SER A 102 -4.45 -10.74 -57.67
C SER A 102 -3.52 -11.71 -58.39
N ALA A 103 -2.72 -12.49 -57.64
CA ALA A 103 -1.80 -13.47 -58.22
C ALA A 103 -2.56 -14.61 -58.91
N THR A 104 -3.63 -15.11 -58.29
CA THR A 104 -4.48 -16.15 -58.88
C THR A 104 -5.22 -15.63 -60.12
N ALA A 105 -5.78 -14.42 -60.09
CA ALA A 105 -6.39 -13.80 -61.26
C ALA A 105 -5.39 -13.67 -62.43
N ALA A 106 -4.17 -13.18 -62.17
CA ALA A 106 -3.13 -13.07 -63.18
C ALA A 106 -2.75 -14.44 -63.78
N ALA A 107 -2.64 -15.48 -62.95
CA ALA A 107 -2.36 -16.84 -63.41
C ALA A 107 -3.47 -17.41 -64.31
N VAL A 108 -4.74 -17.18 -63.97
CA VAL A 108 -5.88 -17.60 -64.79
C VAL A 108 -5.89 -16.89 -66.14
N ILE A 109 -5.69 -15.56 -66.15
CA ILE A 109 -5.62 -14.77 -67.38
C ILE A 109 -4.50 -15.28 -68.30
N ALA A 110 -3.31 -15.54 -67.73
CA ALA A 110 -2.20 -16.10 -68.48
C ALA A 110 -2.57 -17.47 -69.08
N ALA A 111 -3.12 -18.40 -68.29
CA ALA A 111 -3.50 -19.73 -68.76
C ALA A 111 -4.53 -19.69 -69.91
N VAL A 112 -5.55 -18.84 -69.80
CA VAL A 112 -6.56 -18.66 -70.86
C VAL A 112 -5.92 -18.06 -72.12
N GLY A 113 -5.04 -17.07 -71.97
CA GLY A 113 -4.32 -16.47 -73.10
C GLY A 113 -3.47 -17.49 -73.86
N TRP A 114 -2.77 -18.37 -73.14
CA TRP A 114 -2.01 -19.48 -73.75
C TRP A 114 -2.91 -20.45 -74.51
N MET A 115 -4.09 -20.80 -73.97
CA MET A 115 -5.04 -21.73 -74.62
C MET A 115 -5.67 -21.16 -75.90
N LEU A 116 -5.82 -19.83 -75.99
CA LEU A 116 -6.37 -19.18 -77.18
C LEU A 116 -5.32 -18.94 -78.28
N ALA A 117 -4.03 -18.97 -77.95
CA ALA A 117 -2.94 -18.71 -78.88
C ALA A 117 -2.35 -19.97 -79.53
N GLY A 118 -2.62 -21.16 -78.97
CA GLY A 118 -2.18 -22.47 -79.48
C GLY A 118 -3.28 -23.20 -80.21
#